data_AF-A0A835LDL1-F1
#
_entry.id   AF-A0A835LDL1-F1
#
_cell.length_a   1.000
_cell.length_b   1.000
_cell.length_c   1.000
_cell.angle_alpha   90.00
_cell.angle_beta   90.00
_cell.angle_gamma   90.00
#
_symmetry.space_group_name_H-M   'P 1'
#
loop_
_entity.id
_entity.type
_entity.pdbx_description
1 polymer ?
#
loop_
_entity_poly.entity_id
_entity_poly.type
_entity_poly.pdbx_seq_one_letter_code
_entity_poly.pdbx_strand_id
1 'polypeptide(L)'
;MVVILNDSRHTLHPKLEEGSKTTISAYILLLASSNPVNPFESLERPLRYSSQFSLEHIGVVFHHEFIGLELVQSHAISVVQEGQRTCGCSCGHGNGSITSIISCKLPRQVFDVGMAEQHAVTFAASLSCGGLKPFCVVPSTFLQKAYDQVVHDVDRQKVPVRFPISSDGLVGSDGPMLGGAFDITFMSCLPNMIVMAPADEVELVNMVVTATHVDDRPICFRYPRAHDTGSTSCQIGKGRVLVEGKDVALLGYGVMVQNCLRARSLLASLDIHVIVADARFCKPLDIKLVRELCKEHTFLITVEEGSVGGFASHIVQFIALDGQLDGKIK
;
A
#
# COMPACT_ATOMS: atom_id res chain seq x y z
N MET A 1 -23.56 -10.57 -11.29
CA MET A 1 -22.41 -9.87 -10.71
C MET A 1 -22.93 -8.79 -9.78
N VAL A 2 -22.82 -8.97 -8.47
CA VAL A 2 -23.17 -7.94 -7.48
C VAL A 2 -21.88 -7.38 -6.92
N VAL A 3 -21.43 -6.24 -7.46
CA VAL A 3 -20.32 -5.50 -6.86
C VAL A 3 -20.91 -4.69 -5.71
N ILE A 4 -20.67 -5.12 -4.47
CA ILE A 4 -20.99 -4.32 -3.29
C ILE A 4 -19.90 -3.26 -3.15
N LEU A 5 -20.02 -2.18 -3.92
CA LEU A 5 -19.34 -0.94 -3.60
C LEU A 5 -19.93 -0.44 -2.27
N ASN A 6 -19.07 -0.11 -1.29
CA ASN A 6 -19.50 0.58 -0.08
C ASN A 6 -19.81 2.05 -0.44
N ASP A 7 -20.97 2.23 -1.06
CA ASP A 7 -21.42 3.47 -1.64
C ASP A 7 -21.99 4.39 -0.56
N SER A 8 -21.07 5.08 0.12
CA SER A 8 -21.36 6.21 1.00
C SER A 8 -21.86 7.41 0.16
N ARG A 9 -23.02 7.24 -0.50
CA ARG A 9 -23.64 8.21 -1.44
C ARG A 9 -24.17 9.48 -0.76
N HIS A 10 -23.72 9.77 0.46
CA HIS A 10 -23.93 11.02 1.16
C HIS A 10 -22.58 11.74 1.31
N THR A 11 -22.54 13.01 0.88
CA THR A 11 -21.40 13.95 0.96
C THR A 11 -20.24 13.83 -0.06
N LEU A 12 -20.56 13.66 -1.35
CA LEU A 12 -19.74 14.24 -2.43
C LEU A 12 -20.11 15.69 -2.78
N HIS A 13 -21.17 16.24 -2.16
CA HIS A 13 -21.48 17.67 -2.19
C HIS A 13 -21.16 18.29 -0.83
N PRO A 14 -20.54 19.49 -0.78
CA PRO A 14 -20.43 20.25 0.44
C PRO A 14 -21.84 20.62 0.95
N LYS A 15 -22.08 20.43 2.25
CA LYS A 15 -23.32 20.92 2.87
C LYS A 15 -23.29 22.45 2.87
N LEU A 16 -24.10 23.06 1.99
CA LEU A 16 -24.45 24.47 2.06
C LEU A 16 -25.41 24.68 3.23
N GLU A 17 -24.87 24.81 4.44
CA GLU A 17 -25.32 25.70 5.52
C GLU A 17 -24.59 25.37 6.83
N GLU A 18 -23.57 26.18 7.16
CA GLU A 18 -23.23 26.56 8.53
C GLU A 18 -22.43 27.87 8.49
N GLY A 19 -22.54 28.70 9.53
CA GLY A 19 -22.26 30.14 9.48
C GLY A 19 -20.82 30.58 9.18
N SER A 20 -20.67 31.87 8.84
CA SER A 20 -19.46 32.50 8.31
C SER A 20 -18.16 32.11 9.05
N LYS A 21 -17.25 31.46 8.33
CA LYS A 21 -15.83 31.34 8.72
C LYS A 21 -14.97 32.06 7.68
N THR A 22 -14.14 32.96 8.18
CA THR A 22 -13.41 33.97 7.40
C THR A 22 -12.46 33.36 6.38
N THR A 23 -12.49 33.87 5.15
CA THR A 23 -11.64 33.41 4.04
C THR A 23 -10.16 33.68 4.32
N ILE A 24 -9.37 32.65 4.67
CA ILE A 24 -7.91 32.76 4.77
C ILE A 24 -7.29 32.75 3.37
N SER A 25 -7.42 33.87 2.66
CA SER A 25 -6.72 34.14 1.39
C SER A 25 -6.01 35.49 1.39
N ALA A 26 -6.12 36.27 2.47
CA ALA A 26 -5.51 37.61 2.60
C ALA A 26 -4.18 37.64 3.38
N TYR A 27 -3.84 36.60 4.16
CA TYR A 27 -2.71 36.67 5.10
C TYR A 27 -1.33 36.38 4.49
N ILE A 28 -1.28 35.70 3.34
CA ILE A 28 -0.01 35.35 2.65
C ILE A 28 0.56 36.56 1.89
N LEU A 29 -0.29 37.47 1.41
CA LEU A 29 0.12 38.66 0.66
C LEU A 29 0.65 39.80 1.55
N LEU A 30 0.34 39.82 2.86
CA LEU A 30 0.81 40.87 3.77
C LEU A 30 2.18 40.60 4.42
N LEU A 31 2.63 39.33 4.42
CA LEU A 31 3.92 38.93 5.00
C LEU A 31 5.06 38.96 3.97
N ALA A 32 4.76 39.10 2.67
CA ALA A 32 5.75 39.16 1.59
C ALA A 32 6.34 40.57 1.34
N SER A 33 5.84 41.62 2.00
CA SER A 33 6.22 43.03 1.75
C SER A 33 7.10 43.67 2.82
N SER A 34 7.56 42.91 3.82
CA SER A 34 8.13 43.48 5.06
C SER A 34 9.46 42.83 5.44
N ASN A 35 10.56 43.56 5.14
CA ASN A 35 11.99 43.31 5.44
C ASN A 35 12.82 42.56 4.38
N PRO A 36 13.73 43.27 3.67
CA PRO A 36 14.86 42.65 2.99
C PRO A 36 16.03 42.51 3.97
N VAL A 37 16.45 41.26 4.26
CA VAL A 37 17.75 41.00 4.92
C VAL A 37 18.48 39.93 4.13
N ASN A 38 19.63 40.32 3.59
CA ASN A 38 20.52 39.47 2.82
C ASN A 38 21.72 39.10 3.71
N PRO A 39 22.02 37.82 3.91
CA PRO A 39 23.35 37.40 4.34
C PRO A 39 23.90 36.28 3.44
N PHE A 40 24.32 36.66 2.23
CA PHE A 40 25.36 35.92 1.50
C PHE A 40 26.73 36.28 2.11
N GLU A 41 27.10 35.66 3.22
CA GLU A 41 28.51 35.61 3.67
C GLU A 41 28.76 34.50 4.69
N SER A 42 29.99 33.96 4.69
CA SER A 42 30.53 32.94 5.60
C SER A 42 29.96 31.50 5.52
N LEU A 43 30.45 30.70 4.54
CA LEU A 43 30.94 29.34 4.84
C LEU A 43 31.90 28.74 3.78
N GLU A 44 32.95 29.47 3.39
CA GLU A 44 34.06 28.84 2.66
C GLU A 44 34.88 27.95 3.59
N ARG A 45 34.76 26.61 3.42
CA ARG A 45 35.78 25.64 3.83
C ARG A 45 35.92 24.58 2.74
N PRO A 46 37.13 24.37 2.17
CA PRO A 46 37.33 23.36 1.14
C PRO A 46 37.29 21.95 1.75
N LEU A 47 36.19 21.24 1.57
CA LEU A 47 36.12 19.80 1.82
C LEU A 47 36.99 19.08 0.78
N ARG A 48 38.13 18.55 1.23
CA ARG A 48 39.01 17.72 0.41
C ARG A 48 38.26 16.45 -0.01
N TYR A 49 38.06 16.25 -1.30
CA TYR A 49 37.62 14.97 -1.85
C TYR A 49 38.75 13.94 -1.73
N SER A 50 38.75 13.15 -0.65
CA SER A 50 39.50 11.89 -0.59
C SER A 50 38.67 10.78 -1.22
N SER A 51 39.12 10.30 -2.37
CA SER A 51 38.49 9.22 -3.13
C SER A 51 38.60 7.86 -2.40
N GLN A 52 37.51 7.43 -1.75
CA GLN A 52 37.12 6.01 -1.52
C GLN A 52 35.83 5.95 -0.69
N PHE A 53 34.67 5.93 -1.36
CA PHE A 53 33.40 5.52 -0.74
C PHE A 53 33.12 4.06 -1.14
N SER A 54 33.28 3.14 -0.20
CA SER A 54 32.89 1.73 -0.36
C SER A 54 31.38 1.57 -0.14
N LEU A 55 30.66 1.19 -1.19
CA LEU A 55 29.20 1.00 -1.25
C LEU A 55 28.75 -0.30 -0.53
N GLU A 56 28.95 -0.39 0.80
CA GLU A 56 28.68 -1.64 1.52
C GLU A 56 27.52 -1.61 2.53
N HIS A 57 27.08 -0.45 3.03
CA HIS A 57 26.16 -0.41 4.19
C HIS A 57 25.17 0.77 4.18
N ILE A 58 24.00 0.63 3.54
CA ILE A 58 22.89 1.61 3.63
C ILE A 58 21.52 0.88 3.63
N GLY A 59 20.71 1.14 4.66
CA GLY A 59 19.25 0.92 4.70
C GLY A 59 18.51 2.27 4.87
N VAL A 60 17.16 2.35 5.07
CA VAL A 60 16.26 3.58 5.14
C VAL A 60 14.79 3.20 5.48
N VAL A 61 14.03 3.92 6.36
CA VAL A 61 12.59 3.70 6.71
C VAL A 61 11.90 4.97 7.29
N PHE A 62 10.64 5.34 6.91
CA PHE A 62 9.91 6.56 7.41
C PHE A 62 8.40 6.45 7.74
N HIS A 63 7.80 7.62 8.04
CA HIS A 63 6.60 7.88 8.84
C HIS A 63 5.25 7.98 8.13
N HIS A 64 4.21 7.39 8.75
CA HIS A 64 3.05 8.12 9.31
C HIS A 64 2.45 7.29 10.47
N GLU A 65 1.44 7.79 11.19
CA GLU A 65 0.90 7.17 12.43
C GLU A 65 0.21 5.79 12.28
N PHE A 66 0.03 5.14 13.44
CA PHE A 66 -0.72 3.92 13.77
C PHE A 66 -0.13 2.53 13.41
N ILE A 67 0.39 1.89 14.47
CA ILE A 67 0.50 0.44 14.80
C ILE A 67 0.91 -0.54 13.67
N GLY A 68 0.22 -0.61 12.53
CA GLY A 68 0.57 -1.53 11.44
C GLY A 68 1.94 -1.26 10.81
N LEU A 69 2.38 -0.01 10.84
CA LEU A 69 3.75 0.35 10.44
C LEU A 69 4.80 -0.32 11.36
N GLU A 70 4.48 -0.54 12.64
CA GLU A 70 5.38 -1.12 13.64
C GLU A 70 5.72 -2.59 13.36
N LEU A 71 4.85 -3.35 12.68
CA LEU A 71 5.14 -4.73 12.23
C LEU A 71 5.95 -4.77 10.96
N VAL A 72 5.54 -3.98 9.95
CA VAL A 72 6.32 -3.79 8.69
C VAL A 72 7.76 -3.47 9.05
N GLN A 73 7.93 -2.64 10.07
CA GLN A 73 9.20 -2.22 10.60
C GLN A 73 9.87 -3.28 11.48
N SER A 74 9.19 -3.90 12.44
CA SER A 74 9.83 -4.91 13.32
C SER A 74 10.30 -6.14 12.53
N HIS A 75 9.55 -6.55 11.49
CA HIS A 75 9.96 -7.62 10.60
C HIS A 75 10.94 -7.18 9.50
N ALA A 76 10.89 -5.93 9.02
CA ALA A 76 12.02 -5.40 8.25
C ALA A 76 13.31 -5.37 9.11
N ILE A 77 13.22 -5.03 10.40
CA ILE A 77 14.33 -5.00 11.35
C ILE A 77 14.87 -6.40 11.65
N SER A 78 14.02 -7.43 11.82
CA SER A 78 14.50 -8.80 12.01
C SER A 78 15.18 -9.35 10.76
N VAL A 79 14.62 -9.12 9.56
CA VAL A 79 15.27 -9.48 8.28
C VAL A 79 16.56 -8.66 8.03
N VAL A 80 16.65 -7.44 8.54
CA VAL A 80 17.91 -6.65 8.54
C VAL A 80 18.94 -7.21 9.52
N GLN A 81 18.52 -7.73 10.68
CA GLN A 81 19.42 -8.43 11.63
C GLN A 81 19.98 -9.74 11.05
N GLU A 82 19.25 -10.40 10.14
CA GLU A 82 19.74 -11.56 9.37
C GLU A 82 20.65 -11.18 8.17
N GLY A 83 20.98 -9.89 8.00
CA GLY A 83 22.08 -9.44 7.13
C GLY A 83 21.70 -8.82 5.79
N GLN A 84 20.45 -8.39 5.57
CA GLN A 84 20.02 -7.78 4.31
C GLN A 84 20.11 -6.23 4.30
N ARG A 85 20.45 -5.64 3.14
CA ARG A 85 20.67 -4.20 2.92
C ARG A 85 19.37 -3.46 2.53
N THR A 86 18.58 -3.00 3.50
CA THR A 86 17.15 -2.62 3.29
C THR A 86 16.87 -1.12 3.39
N CYS A 87 16.67 -0.43 2.25
CA CYS A 87 16.38 1.03 2.14
C CYS A 87 14.87 1.40 2.30
N GLY A 88 14.44 2.66 2.17
CA GLY A 88 13.00 3.04 2.23
C GLY A 88 12.51 4.44 2.70
N CYS A 89 11.96 5.26 1.79
CA CYS A 89 11.62 6.69 2.00
C CYS A 89 10.15 6.94 2.46
N SER A 90 9.79 8.15 2.94
CA SER A 90 8.39 8.65 3.12
C SER A 90 8.33 10.19 3.12
N CYS A 91 7.11 10.74 3.27
CA CYS A 91 6.77 12.16 3.23
C CYS A 91 5.67 12.55 4.24
N GLY A 92 5.96 13.33 5.30
CA GLY A 92 4.92 13.85 6.21
C GLY A 92 5.39 14.29 7.61
N HIS A 93 4.60 15.11 8.32
CA HIS A 93 4.96 15.76 9.61
C HIS A 93 4.56 14.94 10.86
N GLY A 94 5.32 15.05 11.97
CA GLY A 94 4.79 14.79 13.32
C GLY A 94 5.81 14.37 14.39
N ASN A 95 5.88 15.11 15.52
CA ASN A 95 6.79 14.86 16.65
C ASN A 95 6.38 13.70 17.61
N GLY A 96 5.46 12.82 17.21
CA GLY A 96 4.89 11.73 18.04
C GLY A 96 5.25 10.32 17.55
N SER A 97 6.43 10.17 16.95
CA SER A 97 6.60 9.32 15.77
C SER A 97 7.28 7.96 16.05
N ILE A 98 6.66 6.82 15.65
CA ILE A 98 7.26 5.44 15.67
C ILE A 98 8.62 5.35 14.94
N THR A 99 8.77 5.97 13.77
CA THR A 99 9.91 6.82 13.36
C THR A 99 11.14 6.83 14.30
N SER A 100 10.96 7.52 15.43
CA SER A 100 11.95 7.74 16.49
C SER A 100 12.49 6.44 17.08
N ILE A 101 11.69 5.38 17.19
CA ILE A 101 12.11 4.07 17.71
C ILE A 101 13.14 3.42 16.77
N ILE A 102 12.99 3.60 15.46
CA ILE A 102 13.95 3.09 14.46
C ILE A 102 15.11 4.04 14.26
N SER A 103 14.87 5.35 14.25
CA SER A 103 15.94 6.35 14.25
C SER A 103 16.85 6.19 15.49
N CYS A 104 16.33 5.72 16.62
CA CYS A 104 17.14 5.31 17.77
C CYS A 104 17.87 3.97 17.58
N LYS A 105 17.30 2.98 16.86
CA LYS A 105 17.88 1.64 16.68
C LYS A 105 18.85 1.52 15.49
N LEU A 106 18.58 2.21 14.38
CA LEU A 106 19.26 2.14 13.09
C LEU A 106 19.28 3.53 12.37
N PRO A 107 19.80 4.62 12.98
CA PRO A 107 19.74 5.98 12.42
C PRO A 107 20.42 6.13 11.04
N ARG A 108 21.49 5.36 10.81
CA ARG A 108 22.19 5.32 9.50
C ARG A 108 21.37 4.64 8.40
N GLN A 109 20.24 4.06 8.77
CA GLN A 109 19.33 3.38 7.89
C GLN A 109 17.96 4.07 7.86
N VAL A 110 17.94 5.41 7.73
CA VAL A 110 16.76 6.31 7.73
C VAL A 110 17.08 7.67 6.99
N PHE A 111 16.68 7.90 5.70
CA PHE A 111 16.62 9.18 4.93
C PHE A 111 15.20 9.81 4.76
N ASP A 112 14.96 10.97 5.37
CA ASP A 112 13.71 11.74 5.19
C ASP A 112 13.84 12.61 3.93
N VAL A 113 12.80 12.67 3.09
CA VAL A 113 12.77 13.55 1.91
C VAL A 113 11.77 14.70 2.05
N GLY A 114 11.11 14.84 3.21
CA GLY A 114 10.06 15.82 3.44
C GLY A 114 8.84 15.57 2.56
N MET A 115 8.02 16.60 2.32
CA MET A 115 6.80 16.50 1.49
C MET A 115 7.11 16.51 -0.02
N ALA A 116 7.86 15.51 -0.48
CA ALA A 116 8.35 15.38 -1.86
C ALA A 116 8.21 13.93 -2.36
N GLU A 117 6.97 13.47 -2.53
CA GLU A 117 6.68 12.06 -2.87
C GLU A 117 7.32 11.61 -4.18
N GLN A 118 7.39 12.48 -5.18
CA GLN A 118 8.09 12.20 -6.45
C GLN A 118 9.57 11.89 -6.19
N HIS A 119 10.22 12.70 -5.35
CA HIS A 119 11.61 12.48 -4.99
C HIS A 119 11.80 11.17 -4.20
N ALA A 120 10.87 10.83 -3.29
CA ALA A 120 10.88 9.58 -2.55
C ALA A 120 10.96 8.35 -3.49
N VAL A 121 10.13 8.32 -4.53
CA VAL A 121 10.05 7.20 -5.48
C VAL A 121 11.30 7.12 -6.37
N THR A 122 11.71 8.20 -7.01
CA THR A 122 12.91 8.21 -7.88
C THR A 122 14.20 7.95 -7.07
N PHE A 123 14.26 8.43 -5.83
CA PHE A 123 15.38 8.15 -4.93
C PHE A 123 15.41 6.69 -4.49
N ALA A 124 14.26 6.10 -4.14
CA ALA A 124 14.15 4.67 -3.89
C ALA A 124 14.59 3.85 -5.12
N ALA A 125 14.16 4.21 -6.33
CA ALA A 125 14.61 3.56 -7.56
C ALA A 125 16.15 3.61 -7.70
N SER A 126 16.74 4.79 -7.46
CA SER A 126 18.19 5.01 -7.52
C SER A 126 18.96 4.16 -6.48
N LEU A 127 18.45 4.07 -5.26
CA LEU A 127 19.02 3.21 -4.20
C LEU A 127 18.95 1.73 -4.57
N SER A 128 17.87 1.30 -5.24
CA SER A 128 17.73 -0.06 -5.72
C SER A 128 18.73 -0.40 -6.83
N CYS A 129 18.91 0.50 -7.81
CA CYS A 129 19.95 0.39 -8.84
C CYS A 129 21.37 0.37 -8.24
N GLY A 130 21.56 0.96 -7.05
CA GLY A 130 22.78 0.86 -6.25
C GLY A 130 22.98 -0.46 -5.49
N GLY A 131 22.10 -1.45 -5.67
CA GLY A 131 22.18 -2.77 -5.02
C GLY A 131 21.58 -2.84 -3.62
N LEU A 132 20.69 -1.90 -3.25
CA LEU A 132 19.95 -1.89 -1.99
C LEU A 132 18.50 -2.39 -2.21
N LYS A 133 17.79 -2.72 -1.12
CA LYS A 133 16.40 -3.22 -1.15
C LYS A 133 15.43 -2.19 -0.56
N PRO A 134 14.95 -1.19 -1.32
CA PRO A 134 14.18 -0.08 -0.76
C PRO A 134 12.69 -0.36 -0.54
N PHE A 135 12.17 0.08 0.60
CA PHE A 135 10.77 0.12 1.02
C PHE A 135 10.25 1.56 1.04
N CYS A 136 9.78 2.09 -0.09
CA CYS A 136 9.16 3.41 -0.15
C CYS A 136 7.79 3.37 0.56
N VAL A 137 7.77 3.71 1.84
CA VAL A 137 6.56 3.81 2.67
C VAL A 137 5.84 5.09 2.29
N VAL A 138 4.60 5.00 1.85
CA VAL A 138 3.88 6.19 1.37
C VAL A 138 2.36 5.99 1.46
N PRO A 139 1.60 6.94 2.03
CA PRO A 139 0.14 6.86 2.04
C PRO A 139 -0.45 6.81 0.63
N SER A 140 -1.51 6.02 0.44
CA SER A 140 -2.24 5.84 -0.83
C SER A 140 -2.62 7.19 -1.50
N THR A 141 -3.02 8.16 -0.69
CA THR A 141 -3.39 9.52 -1.12
C THR A 141 -2.22 10.32 -1.67
N PHE A 142 -1.05 10.19 -1.03
CA PHE A 142 0.16 10.93 -1.38
C PHE A 142 0.93 10.26 -2.53
N LEU A 143 0.88 8.93 -2.64
CA LEU A 143 1.45 8.17 -3.75
C LEU A 143 0.88 8.60 -5.12
N GLN A 144 -0.37 9.10 -5.17
CA GLN A 144 -0.97 9.65 -6.39
C GLN A 144 -0.12 10.76 -7.02
N LYS A 145 0.57 11.57 -6.21
CA LYS A 145 1.47 12.64 -6.69
C LYS A 145 2.73 12.11 -7.40
N ALA A 146 3.12 10.88 -7.09
CA ALA A 146 4.36 10.24 -7.54
C ALA A 146 4.11 9.10 -8.55
N TYR A 147 2.88 8.96 -9.04
CA TYR A 147 2.49 7.87 -9.94
C TYR A 147 3.33 7.83 -11.23
N ASP A 148 3.69 9.01 -11.78
CA ASP A 148 4.57 9.13 -12.94
C ASP A 148 5.96 8.50 -12.69
N GLN A 149 6.55 8.74 -11.51
CA GLN A 149 7.82 8.15 -11.10
C GLN A 149 7.69 6.62 -10.89
N VAL A 150 6.55 6.15 -10.36
CA VAL A 150 6.28 4.70 -10.26
C VAL A 150 6.21 4.06 -11.66
N VAL A 151 5.60 4.72 -12.64
CA VAL A 151 5.53 4.25 -14.03
C VAL A 151 6.93 4.23 -14.68
N HIS A 152 7.63 5.37 -14.65
CA HIS A 152 8.80 5.62 -15.49
C HIS A 152 10.13 5.19 -14.87
N ASP A 153 10.33 5.46 -13.58
CA ASP A 153 11.58 5.15 -12.88
C ASP A 153 11.59 3.75 -12.30
N VAL A 154 10.42 3.16 -12.05
CA VAL A 154 10.28 1.89 -11.32
C VAL A 154 9.71 0.76 -12.18
N ASP A 155 8.43 0.77 -12.54
CA ASP A 155 7.78 -0.38 -13.19
C ASP A 155 8.34 -0.66 -14.59
N ARG A 156 8.45 0.36 -15.44
CA ARG A 156 8.98 0.20 -16.80
C ARG A 156 10.39 -0.39 -16.84
N GLN A 157 11.19 -0.09 -15.81
CA GLN A 157 12.57 -0.55 -15.66
C GLN A 157 12.68 -1.83 -14.80
N LYS A 158 11.56 -2.33 -14.25
CA LYS A 158 11.48 -3.47 -13.32
C LYS A 158 12.34 -3.31 -12.07
N VAL A 159 12.54 -2.08 -11.60
CA VAL A 159 13.37 -1.82 -10.42
C VAL A 159 12.66 -2.37 -9.18
N PRO A 160 13.31 -3.19 -8.33
CA PRO A 160 12.67 -3.84 -7.19
C PRO A 160 12.47 -2.90 -5.98
N VAL A 161 11.73 -1.81 -6.20
CA VAL A 161 11.20 -0.96 -5.13
C VAL A 161 9.97 -1.64 -4.51
N ARG A 162 9.94 -1.66 -3.18
CA ARG A 162 8.85 -2.18 -2.38
C ARG A 162 8.02 -1.01 -1.86
N PHE A 163 6.70 -1.06 -1.98
CA PHE A 163 5.80 0.01 -1.54
C PHE A 163 4.83 -0.51 -0.48
N PRO A 164 5.15 -0.36 0.82
CA PRO A 164 4.16 -0.39 1.88
C PRO A 164 3.27 0.83 1.73
N ILE A 165 2.00 0.60 1.39
CA ILE A 165 1.01 1.66 1.21
C ILE A 165 0.10 1.66 2.44
N SER A 166 0.20 2.71 3.27
CA SER A 166 -0.84 2.94 4.29
C SER A 166 -2.10 3.46 3.61
N SER A 167 -3.26 3.03 4.08
CA SER A 167 -4.55 3.58 3.65
C SER A 167 -5.49 3.68 4.83
N ASP A 168 -6.09 4.86 4.99
CA ASP A 168 -7.18 5.13 5.94
C ASP A 168 -8.56 4.69 5.39
N GLY A 169 -8.54 3.85 4.35
CA GLY A 169 -9.71 3.24 3.75
C GLY A 169 -10.43 4.14 2.75
N LEU A 170 -11.70 3.82 2.48
CA LEU A 170 -12.54 4.56 1.54
C LEU A 170 -12.76 6.02 1.97
N VAL A 171 -13.10 6.24 3.25
CA VAL A 171 -13.18 7.56 3.90
C VAL A 171 -12.87 7.37 5.39
N GLY A 172 -11.68 7.80 5.84
CA GLY A 172 -11.31 7.80 7.25
C GLY A 172 -11.97 8.94 8.05
N SER A 173 -11.55 9.12 9.31
CA SER A 173 -11.93 10.29 10.14
C SER A 173 -11.61 11.63 9.48
N ASP A 174 -10.63 11.63 8.59
CA ASP A 174 -9.97 12.83 8.07
C ASP A 174 -10.58 13.29 6.73
N GLY A 175 -11.67 12.63 6.31
CA GLY A 175 -12.54 13.04 5.21
C GLY A 175 -12.13 12.51 3.82
N PRO A 176 -12.95 12.79 2.79
CA PRO A 176 -12.83 12.17 1.47
C PRO A 176 -11.55 12.55 0.71
N MET A 177 -10.94 13.70 1.04
CA MET A 177 -9.66 14.13 0.45
C MET A 177 -8.47 13.26 0.89
N LEU A 178 -8.64 12.49 1.97
CA LEU A 178 -7.66 11.54 2.48
C LEU A 178 -8.13 10.07 2.32
N GLY A 179 -9.16 9.84 1.51
CA GLY A 179 -9.60 8.49 1.13
C GLY A 179 -8.57 7.80 0.23
N GLY A 180 -7.92 6.77 0.75
CA GLY A 180 -6.94 5.95 0.03
C GLY A 180 -7.63 4.86 -0.79
N ALA A 181 -8.47 5.22 -1.76
CA ALA A 181 -9.29 4.28 -2.52
C ALA A 181 -8.68 3.83 -3.87
N PHE A 182 -7.71 4.57 -4.40
CA PHE A 182 -7.28 4.46 -5.81
C PHE A 182 -6.03 3.59 -6.04
N ASP A 183 -5.27 3.28 -4.98
CA ASP A 183 -3.98 2.58 -5.06
C ASP A 183 -4.07 1.21 -5.74
N ILE A 184 -5.09 0.41 -5.42
CA ILE A 184 -5.31 -0.90 -6.03
C ILE A 184 -5.37 -0.73 -7.56
N THR A 185 -6.21 0.20 -8.04
CA THR A 185 -6.43 0.47 -9.47
C THR A 185 -5.19 0.97 -10.20
N PHE A 186 -4.49 1.99 -9.67
CA PHE A 186 -3.35 2.57 -10.38
C PHE A 186 -2.08 1.70 -10.26
N MET A 187 -1.91 0.91 -9.20
CA MET A 187 -0.76 0.00 -9.09
C MET A 187 -0.95 -1.29 -9.88
N SER A 188 -2.18 -1.84 -9.98
CA SER A 188 -2.44 -3.13 -10.65
C SER A 188 -2.42 -3.05 -12.17
N CYS A 189 -2.68 -1.87 -12.75
CA CYS A 189 -2.61 -1.65 -14.19
C CYS A 189 -1.16 -1.64 -14.72
N LEU A 190 -0.17 -1.35 -13.87
CA LEU A 190 1.25 -1.34 -14.22
C LEU A 190 1.74 -2.76 -14.56
N PRO A 191 2.43 -2.99 -15.69
CA PRO A 191 2.65 -4.34 -16.20
C PRO A 191 3.50 -5.24 -15.31
N ASN A 192 4.50 -4.73 -14.59
CA ASN A 192 5.48 -5.54 -13.85
C ASN A 192 5.22 -5.64 -12.34
N MET A 193 4.45 -4.69 -11.79
CA MET A 193 4.07 -4.60 -10.38
C MET A 193 3.41 -5.88 -9.84
N ILE A 194 3.90 -6.38 -8.71
CA ILE A 194 3.16 -7.28 -7.83
C ILE A 194 2.30 -6.44 -6.89
N VAL A 195 1.01 -6.76 -6.77
CA VAL A 195 0.04 -6.02 -5.96
C VAL A 195 -0.63 -6.98 -4.98
N MET A 196 -0.34 -6.78 -3.69
CA MET A 196 -0.85 -7.60 -2.59
C MET A 196 -1.71 -6.78 -1.61
N ALA A 197 -2.54 -7.44 -0.82
CA ALA A 197 -3.17 -6.84 0.35
C ALA A 197 -3.39 -7.92 1.44
N PRO A 198 -2.76 -7.79 2.62
CA PRO A 198 -2.89 -8.76 3.69
C PRO A 198 -4.27 -8.68 4.34
N ALA A 199 -4.84 -9.84 4.63
CA ALA A 199 -6.13 -9.97 5.31
C ALA A 199 -6.09 -9.65 6.81
N ASP A 200 -4.90 -9.73 7.40
CA ASP A 200 -4.65 -9.67 8.83
C ASP A 200 -3.17 -9.32 9.11
N GLU A 201 -2.81 -9.38 10.39
CA GLU A 201 -1.55 -8.89 10.97
C GLU A 201 -0.39 -9.86 10.70
N VAL A 202 -0.70 -11.16 10.74
CA VAL A 202 0.20 -12.27 10.35
C VAL A 202 0.49 -12.18 8.84
N GLU A 203 -0.55 -11.96 8.03
CA GLU A 203 -0.41 -11.78 6.59
C GLU A 203 0.45 -10.56 6.22
N LEU A 204 0.34 -9.45 6.97
CA LEU A 204 1.18 -8.27 6.76
C LEU A 204 2.66 -8.62 6.93
N VAL A 205 3.00 -9.30 8.02
CA VAL A 205 4.35 -9.81 8.29
C VAL A 205 4.82 -10.74 7.17
N ASN A 206 3.98 -11.70 6.77
CA ASN A 206 4.27 -12.66 5.71
C ASN A 206 4.53 -11.97 4.36
N MET A 207 3.77 -10.93 4.04
CA MET A 207 3.91 -10.12 2.82
C MET A 207 5.17 -9.24 2.85
N VAL A 208 5.54 -8.69 4.01
CA VAL A 208 6.80 -7.94 4.19
C VAL A 208 8.00 -8.85 3.96
N VAL A 209 8.01 -10.05 4.57
CA VAL A 209 9.04 -11.07 4.34
C VAL A 209 9.04 -11.53 2.87
N THR A 210 7.88 -11.66 2.24
CA THR A 210 7.81 -12.01 0.80
C THR A 210 8.43 -10.89 -0.06
N ALA A 211 8.14 -9.63 0.27
CA ALA A 211 8.68 -8.48 -0.44
C ALA A 211 10.21 -8.37 -0.31
N THR A 212 10.84 -8.70 0.82
CA THR A 212 12.32 -8.67 0.93
C THR A 212 13.00 -9.65 -0.04
N HIS A 213 12.32 -10.72 -0.45
CA HIS A 213 12.84 -11.72 -1.39
C HIS A 213 12.59 -11.42 -2.89
N VAL A 214 11.83 -10.36 -3.22
CA VAL A 214 11.58 -9.95 -4.63
C VAL A 214 12.64 -8.95 -5.09
N ASP A 215 13.56 -9.41 -5.94
CA ASP A 215 14.69 -8.62 -6.43
C ASP A 215 14.68 -8.39 -7.97
N ASP A 216 13.58 -8.73 -8.67
CA ASP A 216 13.49 -8.69 -10.14
C ASP A 216 12.37 -7.80 -10.73
N ARG A 217 11.53 -7.19 -9.87
CA ARG A 217 10.40 -6.32 -10.23
C ARG A 217 9.88 -5.55 -9.00
N PRO A 218 9.14 -4.45 -9.15
CA PRO A 218 8.53 -3.77 -8.01
C PRO A 218 7.35 -4.53 -7.42
N ILE A 219 7.06 -4.23 -6.16
CA ILE A 219 6.00 -4.85 -5.38
C ILE A 219 5.34 -3.84 -4.45
N CYS A 220 4.02 -3.83 -4.36
CA CYS A 220 3.29 -3.02 -3.40
C CYS A 220 2.34 -3.87 -2.55
N PHE A 221 2.10 -3.41 -1.32
CA PHE A 221 1.07 -3.97 -0.47
C PHE A 221 0.40 -2.88 0.37
N ARG A 222 -0.93 -2.85 0.30
CA ARG A 222 -1.74 -1.92 1.10
C ARG A 222 -2.11 -2.57 2.43
N TYR A 223 -1.76 -1.93 3.55
CA TYR A 223 -1.94 -2.53 4.87
C TYR A 223 -2.75 -1.64 5.84
N PRO A 224 -3.57 -2.25 6.71
CA PRO A 224 -4.23 -1.57 7.83
C PRO A 224 -3.31 -1.48 9.05
N ARG A 225 -3.84 -0.91 10.14
CA ARG A 225 -3.27 -1.02 11.49
C ARG A 225 -3.24 -2.51 11.91
N ALA A 226 -2.15 -2.95 12.56
CA ALA A 226 -1.90 -4.36 12.87
C ALA A 226 -1.06 -4.53 14.17
N HIS A 227 -1.09 -5.71 14.79
CA HIS A 227 -0.37 -6.12 16.02
C HIS A 227 0.51 -7.39 15.83
N ASP A 228 1.69 -7.42 16.46
CA ASP A 228 2.76 -8.36 16.11
C ASP A 228 2.44 -9.84 16.40
N THR A 229 2.56 -10.66 15.34
CA THR A 229 2.32 -12.11 15.32
C THR A 229 3.22 -12.76 14.26
N GLY A 230 3.70 -13.98 14.53
CA GLY A 230 4.91 -14.54 13.88
C GLY A 230 4.86 -14.84 12.36
N SER A 231 6.03 -15.00 11.76
CA SER A 231 6.26 -14.90 10.30
C SER A 231 6.46 -16.20 9.52
N THR A 232 5.92 -16.25 8.29
CA THR A 232 6.25 -17.21 7.21
C THR A 232 6.13 -16.53 5.83
N SER A 233 7.01 -16.79 4.86
CA SER A 233 6.83 -16.21 3.52
C SER A 233 5.59 -16.78 2.80
N CYS A 234 4.87 -15.95 2.04
CA CYS A 234 3.75 -16.38 1.22
C CYS A 234 4.17 -16.60 -0.24
N GLN A 235 3.58 -17.59 -0.92
CA GLN A 235 3.85 -17.82 -2.34
C GLN A 235 3.16 -16.73 -3.18
N ILE A 236 3.94 -16.02 -3.99
CA ILE A 236 3.43 -14.94 -4.86
C ILE A 236 2.35 -15.48 -5.82
N GLY A 237 1.20 -14.80 -5.85
CA GLY A 237 0.07 -15.18 -6.68
C GLY A 237 -0.76 -16.34 -6.16
N LYS A 238 -0.68 -16.64 -4.85
CA LYS A 238 -1.49 -17.69 -4.20
C LYS A 238 -2.45 -17.14 -3.15
N GLY A 239 -3.74 -17.29 -3.41
CA GLY A 239 -4.79 -17.08 -2.42
C GLY A 239 -4.85 -18.23 -1.41
N ARG A 240 -5.91 -18.26 -0.61
CA ARG A 240 -6.26 -19.37 0.29
C ARG A 240 -7.76 -19.44 0.50
N VAL A 241 -8.33 -20.64 0.63
CA VAL A 241 -9.65 -20.81 1.24
C VAL A 241 -9.44 -20.72 2.76
N LEU A 242 -10.23 -19.89 3.43
CA LEU A 242 -10.23 -19.76 4.89
C LEU A 242 -11.27 -20.68 5.53
N VAL A 243 -12.47 -20.75 4.94
CA VAL A 243 -13.56 -21.59 5.46
C VAL A 243 -14.46 -22.08 4.32
N GLU A 244 -14.71 -23.39 4.28
CA GLU A 244 -15.48 -24.07 3.24
C GLU A 244 -16.98 -23.76 3.24
N GLY A 245 -17.59 -23.77 2.05
CA GLY A 245 -19.02 -23.57 1.80
C GLY A 245 -19.42 -24.17 0.44
N LYS A 246 -20.68 -24.00 0.02
CA LYS A 246 -21.23 -24.63 -1.20
C LYS A 246 -22.15 -23.73 -2.03
N ASP A 247 -22.77 -22.72 -1.43
CA ASP A 247 -23.87 -21.98 -2.08
C ASP A 247 -23.38 -20.72 -2.81
N VAL A 248 -22.47 -19.98 -2.16
CA VAL A 248 -21.92 -18.69 -2.64
C VAL A 248 -20.44 -18.61 -2.29
N ALA A 249 -19.63 -18.04 -3.18
CA ALA A 249 -18.24 -17.69 -2.91
C ALA A 249 -18.04 -16.20 -2.61
N LEU A 250 -17.45 -15.90 -1.45
CA LEU A 250 -16.87 -14.59 -1.16
C LEU A 250 -15.37 -14.64 -1.40
N LEU A 251 -14.87 -13.83 -2.31
CA LEU A 251 -13.45 -13.64 -2.59
C LEU A 251 -13.04 -12.26 -2.06
N GLY A 252 -12.55 -12.22 -0.82
CA GLY A 252 -12.10 -11.00 -0.17
C GLY A 252 -10.67 -10.63 -0.57
N TYR A 253 -10.38 -9.33 -0.57
CA TYR A 253 -9.04 -8.78 -0.78
C TYR A 253 -8.68 -7.79 0.33
N GLY A 254 -7.53 -8.00 0.98
CA GLY A 254 -7.08 -7.21 2.13
C GLY A 254 -8.05 -7.26 3.31
N VAL A 255 -8.19 -6.14 4.03
CA VAL A 255 -9.08 -5.95 5.19
C VAL A 255 -10.50 -6.50 5.03
N MET A 256 -11.03 -6.48 3.79
CA MET A 256 -12.40 -6.92 3.51
C MET A 256 -12.61 -8.41 3.72
N VAL A 257 -11.55 -9.22 3.79
CA VAL A 257 -11.61 -10.64 4.18
C VAL A 257 -12.26 -10.83 5.55
N GLN A 258 -11.96 -9.94 6.52
CA GLN A 258 -12.59 -9.98 7.85
C GLN A 258 -14.08 -9.62 7.81
N ASN A 259 -14.50 -8.83 6.80
CA ASN A 259 -15.91 -8.54 6.56
C ASN A 259 -16.61 -9.73 5.88
N CYS A 260 -15.92 -10.47 5.00
CA CYS A 260 -16.43 -11.72 4.42
C CYS A 260 -16.66 -12.80 5.49
N LEU A 261 -15.72 -12.96 6.44
CA LEU A 261 -15.89 -13.89 7.57
C LEU A 261 -17.08 -13.50 8.46
N ARG A 262 -17.28 -12.21 8.73
CA ARG A 262 -18.48 -11.71 9.46
C ARG A 262 -19.77 -11.95 8.66
N ALA A 263 -19.77 -11.68 7.36
CA ALA A 263 -20.92 -11.91 6.49
C ALA A 263 -21.32 -13.39 6.42
N ARG A 264 -20.34 -14.31 6.36
CA ARG A 264 -20.58 -15.76 6.45
C ARG A 264 -21.34 -16.11 7.73
N SER A 265 -20.91 -15.62 8.90
CA SER A 265 -21.58 -15.91 10.17
C SER A 265 -23.03 -15.42 10.23
N LEU A 266 -23.34 -14.29 9.59
CA LEU A 266 -24.71 -13.80 9.45
C LEU A 266 -25.53 -14.68 8.48
N LEU A 267 -24.97 -15.03 7.33
CA LEU A 267 -25.64 -15.84 6.30
C LEU A 267 -25.88 -17.29 6.75
N ALA A 268 -25.02 -17.83 7.63
CA ALA A 268 -25.24 -19.13 8.27
C ALA A 268 -26.52 -19.17 9.13
N SER A 269 -26.97 -18.04 9.69
CA SER A 269 -28.26 -17.97 10.42
C SER A 269 -29.49 -18.06 9.51
N LEU A 270 -29.28 -17.98 8.18
CA LEU A 270 -30.30 -18.08 7.13
C LEU A 270 -30.17 -19.39 6.31
N ASP A 271 -29.40 -20.37 6.79
CA ASP A 271 -29.09 -21.64 6.10
C ASP A 271 -28.34 -21.48 4.76
N ILE A 272 -27.55 -20.40 4.62
CA ILE A 272 -26.73 -20.13 3.43
C ILE A 272 -25.26 -20.39 3.76
N HIS A 273 -24.66 -21.41 3.13
CA HIS A 273 -23.29 -21.86 3.39
C HIS A 273 -22.29 -21.26 2.40
N VAL A 274 -21.60 -20.22 2.86
CA VAL A 274 -20.75 -19.36 2.04
C VAL A 274 -19.27 -19.70 2.19
N ILE A 275 -18.59 -20.08 1.10
CA ILE A 275 -17.12 -20.23 1.14
C ILE A 275 -16.48 -18.84 1.25
N VAL A 276 -15.46 -18.72 2.11
CA VAL A 276 -14.67 -17.48 2.23
C VAL A 276 -13.25 -17.77 1.78
N ALA A 277 -12.86 -17.15 0.68
CA ALA A 277 -11.51 -17.17 0.14
C ALA A 277 -10.86 -15.80 0.29
N ASP A 278 -9.58 -15.83 0.60
CA ASP A 278 -8.69 -14.69 0.69
C ASP A 278 -7.80 -14.68 -0.56
N ALA A 279 -7.96 -13.64 -1.38
CA ALA A 279 -7.27 -13.52 -2.66
C ALA A 279 -5.77 -13.27 -2.49
N ARG A 280 -5.38 -12.52 -1.45
CA ARG A 280 -4.02 -12.03 -1.12
C ARG A 280 -3.31 -11.18 -2.18
N PHE A 281 -3.53 -11.46 -3.46
CA PHE A 281 -2.91 -10.80 -4.60
C PHE A 281 -3.98 -10.30 -5.57
N CYS A 282 -3.98 -8.99 -5.84
CA CYS A 282 -4.63 -8.45 -7.04
C CYS A 282 -3.79 -8.74 -8.28
N LYS A 283 -2.46 -8.83 -8.11
CA LYS A 283 -1.54 -9.16 -9.20
C LYS A 283 -0.28 -9.87 -8.69
N PRO A 284 0.12 -11.03 -9.27
CA PRO A 284 -0.65 -11.85 -10.20
C PRO A 284 -1.86 -12.51 -9.49
N LEU A 285 -2.97 -12.71 -10.21
CA LEU A 285 -4.14 -13.42 -9.68
C LEU A 285 -3.88 -14.93 -9.53
N ASP A 286 -4.47 -15.57 -8.51
CA ASP A 286 -4.50 -17.03 -8.43
C ASP A 286 -5.58 -17.62 -9.37
N ILE A 287 -5.23 -17.73 -10.65
CA ILE A 287 -6.06 -18.29 -11.72
C ILE A 287 -6.67 -19.66 -11.36
N LYS A 288 -5.98 -20.49 -10.56
CA LYS A 288 -6.51 -21.80 -10.16
C LYS A 288 -7.66 -21.65 -9.16
N LEU A 289 -7.43 -20.89 -8.08
CA LEU A 289 -8.44 -20.61 -7.06
C LEU A 289 -9.68 -19.94 -7.67
N VAL A 290 -9.51 -18.92 -8.52
CA VAL A 290 -10.66 -18.23 -9.13
C VAL A 290 -11.46 -19.20 -10.01
N ARG A 291 -10.81 -20.06 -10.81
CA ARG A 291 -11.50 -21.06 -11.64
C ARG A 291 -12.20 -22.13 -10.81
N GLU A 292 -11.60 -22.57 -9.70
CA GLU A 292 -12.21 -23.51 -8.75
C GLU A 292 -13.46 -22.89 -8.10
N LEU A 293 -13.39 -21.63 -7.63
CA LEU A 293 -14.55 -20.91 -7.10
C LEU A 293 -15.67 -20.76 -8.14
N CYS A 294 -15.35 -20.39 -9.39
CA CYS A 294 -16.32 -20.30 -10.48
C CYS A 294 -16.98 -21.64 -10.86
N LYS A 295 -16.25 -22.75 -10.70
CA LYS A 295 -16.72 -24.10 -11.05
C LYS A 295 -17.64 -24.70 -9.99
N GLU A 296 -17.31 -24.53 -8.71
CA GLU A 296 -18.04 -25.17 -7.61
C GLU A 296 -19.24 -24.34 -7.09
N HIS A 297 -19.35 -23.05 -7.44
CA HIS A 297 -20.38 -22.14 -6.91
C HIS A 297 -21.26 -21.51 -8.00
N THR A 298 -22.48 -21.12 -7.64
CA THR A 298 -23.38 -20.41 -8.57
C THR A 298 -23.17 -18.89 -8.55
N PHE A 299 -22.61 -18.35 -7.46
CA PHE A 299 -22.35 -16.91 -7.30
C PHE A 299 -20.93 -16.66 -6.81
N LEU A 300 -20.22 -15.72 -7.42
CA LEU A 300 -18.92 -15.22 -6.97
C LEU A 300 -19.03 -13.72 -6.67
N ILE A 301 -18.79 -13.36 -5.41
CA ILE A 301 -18.81 -11.97 -4.94
C ILE A 301 -17.39 -11.60 -4.52
N THR A 302 -16.76 -10.73 -5.31
CA THR A 302 -15.49 -10.09 -4.96
C THR A 302 -15.73 -8.96 -3.97
N VAL A 303 -14.92 -8.87 -2.91
CA VAL A 303 -15.04 -7.81 -1.90
C VAL A 303 -13.69 -7.14 -1.69
N GLU A 304 -13.60 -5.85 -2.05
CA GLU A 304 -12.40 -5.02 -1.93
C GLU A 304 -12.75 -3.64 -1.34
N GLU A 305 -11.72 -2.91 -0.91
CA GLU A 305 -11.84 -1.51 -0.47
C GLU A 305 -11.15 -0.57 -1.48
N GLY A 306 -11.63 -0.59 -2.73
CA GLY A 306 -11.01 0.11 -3.85
C GLY A 306 -12.00 0.79 -4.79
N SER A 307 -11.48 1.62 -5.69
CA SER A 307 -12.22 2.24 -6.78
C SER A 307 -12.50 1.27 -7.95
N VAL A 308 -13.38 1.69 -8.86
CA VAL A 308 -13.57 1.04 -10.17
C VAL A 308 -12.22 0.89 -10.89
N GLY A 309 -11.96 -0.28 -11.47
CA GLY A 309 -10.63 -0.66 -11.98
C GLY A 309 -9.75 -1.40 -10.97
N GLY A 310 -10.19 -1.57 -9.72
CA GLY A 310 -9.51 -2.36 -8.68
C GLY A 310 -9.59 -3.88 -8.88
N PHE A 311 -9.42 -4.63 -7.79
CA PHE A 311 -9.34 -6.08 -7.75
C PHE A 311 -10.50 -6.79 -8.46
N ALA A 312 -11.73 -6.35 -8.23
CA ALA A 312 -12.93 -6.90 -8.86
C ALA A 312 -12.86 -6.76 -10.39
N SER A 313 -12.26 -5.69 -10.91
CA SER A 313 -12.11 -5.48 -12.35
C SER A 313 -11.11 -6.45 -12.97
N HIS A 314 -10.01 -6.74 -12.27
CA HIS A 314 -9.06 -7.78 -12.68
C HIS A 314 -9.68 -9.18 -12.66
N ILE A 315 -10.47 -9.51 -11.64
CA ILE A 315 -11.23 -10.78 -11.58
C ILE A 315 -12.21 -10.86 -12.74
N VAL A 316 -13.04 -9.84 -12.97
CA VAL A 316 -14.05 -9.80 -14.05
C VAL A 316 -13.40 -9.92 -15.42
N GLN A 317 -12.28 -9.23 -15.65
CA GLN A 317 -11.51 -9.35 -16.89
C GLN A 317 -10.97 -10.78 -17.09
N PHE A 318 -10.44 -11.41 -16.04
CA PHE A 318 -9.97 -12.80 -16.11
C PHE A 318 -11.11 -13.78 -16.41
N ILE A 319 -12.21 -13.76 -15.66
CA ILE A 319 -13.33 -14.72 -15.84
C ILE A 319 -14.05 -14.55 -17.19
N ALA A 320 -14.03 -13.33 -17.76
CA ALA A 320 -14.51 -13.09 -19.11
C ALA A 320 -13.58 -13.70 -20.18
N LEU A 321 -12.27 -13.52 -20.05
CA LEU A 321 -11.28 -14.06 -21.00
C LEU A 321 -11.07 -15.58 -20.87
N ASP A 322 -11.32 -16.15 -19.69
CA ASP A 322 -11.26 -17.60 -19.42
C ASP A 322 -12.56 -18.34 -19.80
N GLY A 323 -13.59 -17.63 -20.30
CA GLY A 323 -14.88 -18.20 -20.70
C GLY A 323 -15.79 -18.64 -19.54
N GLN A 324 -15.48 -18.27 -18.29
CA GLN A 324 -16.29 -18.66 -17.13
C GLN A 324 -17.68 -18.01 -17.16
N LEU A 325 -17.80 -16.79 -17.72
CA LEU A 325 -19.08 -16.07 -17.84
C LEU A 325 -20.08 -16.72 -18.81
N ASP A 326 -19.63 -17.61 -19.70
CA ASP A 326 -20.51 -18.43 -20.55
C ASP A 326 -21.11 -19.63 -19.78
N GLY A 327 -20.66 -19.85 -18.53
CA GLY A 327 -21.09 -20.92 -17.65
C GLY A 327 -22.31 -20.56 -16.78
N LYS A 328 -22.34 -21.13 -15.56
CA LYS A 328 -23.43 -20.94 -14.59
C LYS A 328 -23.16 -19.82 -13.56
N ILE A 329 -21.93 -19.31 -13.52
CA ILE A 329 -21.47 -18.35 -12.50
C ILE A 329 -22.16 -17.00 -12.67
N LYS A 330 -22.45 -16.33 -11.56
CA LYS A 330 -23.12 -15.04 -11.48
C LYS A 330 -22.39 -14.06 -10.57
#